data_AF-A0A7Y2C7G5-F1
#
_entry.id   AF-A0A7Y2C7G5-F1
#
_cell.length_a   1.000
_cell.length_b   1.000
_cell.length_c   1.000
_cell.angle_alpha   90.00
_cell.angle_beta   90.00
_cell.angle_gamma   90.00
#
_symmetry.space_group_name_H-M   'P 1'
#
loop_
_entity.id
_entity.type
_entity.pdbx_description
1 polymer ?
#
loop_
_entity_poly.entity_id
_entity_poly.type
_entity_poly.pdbx_seq_one_letter_code
_entity_poly.pdbx_strand_id
1 'polypeptide(L)' 'MRKKTILYVIGAVFLGFVLVDSLGAFDDKEYYEVPHGNHTHYVSKDKDPDVSVGQFPTRPPRENERITPQGQIVPR' A
#
# COMPACT_ATOMS: atom_id res chain seq x y z
N MET A 1 21.65 -34.66 3.56
CA MET A 1 21.93 -33.34 4.15
C MET A 1 21.71 -32.18 3.16
N ARG A 2 22.25 -32.23 1.93
CA ARG A 2 22.04 -31.20 0.87
C ARG A 2 20.59 -30.76 0.61
N LYS A 3 19.63 -31.70 0.55
CA LYS A 3 18.21 -31.36 0.29
C LYS A 3 17.58 -30.49 1.39
N LYS A 4 17.92 -30.74 2.65
CA LYS A 4 17.42 -29.94 3.79
C LYS A 4 17.99 -28.52 3.75
N THR A 5 19.28 -28.38 3.45
CA THR A 5 19.92 -27.07 3.26
C THR A 5 19.28 -26.29 2.12
N ILE A 6 19.01 -26.92 0.97
CA ILE A 6 18.31 -26.27 -0.15
C ILE A 6 16.93 -25.78 0.28
N LEU A 7 16.16 -26.61 1.01
CA LEU A 7 14.84 -26.20 1.51
C LEU A 7 14.93 -25.00 2.47
N TYR A 8 15.92 -24.98 3.37
CA TYR A 8 16.12 -23.82 4.27
C TYR A 8 16.51 -22.55 3.51
N VAL A 9 17.37 -22.66 2.50
CA VAL A 9 17.76 -21.51 1.66
C VAL A 9 16.55 -20.97 0.91
N ILE A 10 15.76 -21.84 0.27
CA ILE A 10 14.53 -21.44 -0.42
C ILE A 10 13.56 -20.78 0.55
N GLY A 11 13.37 -21.37 1.74
CA GLY A 11 12.51 -20.82 2.78
C GLY A 11 12.97 -19.43 3.24
N ALA A 12 14.28 -19.23 3.43
CA ALA A 12 14.82 -17.94 3.82
C ALA A 12 14.66 -16.87 2.73
N VAL A 13 14.90 -17.23 1.46
CA VAL A 13 14.70 -16.32 0.31
C VAL A 13 13.23 -15.96 0.17
N PHE A 14 12.33 -16.94 0.26
CA PHE A 14 10.89 -16.72 0.21
C PHE A 14 10.42 -15.80 1.35
N LEU A 15 10.87 -16.05 2.58
CA LEU A 15 10.53 -15.20 3.73
C LEU A 15 11.05 -13.77 3.55
N GLY A 16 12.28 -13.61 3.06
CA GLY A 16 12.84 -12.29 2.72
C GLY A 16 12.01 -11.56 1.67
N PHE A 17 11.56 -12.26 0.63
CA PHE A 17 10.69 -11.71 -0.40
C PHE A 17 9.35 -11.23 0.17
N VAL A 18 8.69 -12.06 0.98
CA VAL A 18 7.41 -11.72 1.63
C VAL A 18 7.55 -10.50 2.55
N LEU A 19 8.67 -10.39 3.29
CA LEU A 19 8.90 -9.23 4.15
C LEU A 19 9.09 -7.94 3.35
N VAL A 20 9.84 -7.99 2.25
CA VAL A 20 10.04 -6.82 1.36
C VAL A 20 8.71 -6.38 0.74
N ASP A 21 7.91 -7.33 0.28
CA ASP A 21 6.57 -7.07 -0.26
C ASP A 21 5.62 -6.46 0.78
N SER A 22 5.66 -6.95 2.03
CA SER A 22 4.82 -6.43 3.12
C SER A 22 5.09 -4.96 3.48
N LEU A 23 6.27 -4.44 3.10
CA LEU A 23 6.63 -3.03 3.25
C LEU A 23 6.17 -2.16 2.06
N GLY A 24 5.48 -2.76 1.08
CA GLY A 24 4.99 -2.08 -0.12
C GLY A 24 6.05 -1.85 -1.19
N ALA A 25 7.17 -2.59 -1.15
CA ALA A 25 8.25 -2.42 -2.13
C ALA A 25 7.82 -2.73 -3.59
N PHE A 26 6.76 -3.53 -3.75
CA PHE A 26 6.17 -3.87 -5.03
C PHE A 26 4.75 -3.29 -5.22
N ASP A 27 4.30 -2.39 -4.34
CA ASP A 27 3.00 -1.73 -4.44
C ASP A 27 3.10 -0.43 -5.27
N ASP A 28 2.59 -0.51 -6.50
CA ASP A 28 2.60 0.56 -7.49
C ASP A 28 1.49 1.61 -7.29
N LYS A 29 0.55 1.38 -6.37
CA LYS A 29 -0.52 2.34 -6.07
C LYS A 29 0.05 3.63 -5.49
N GLU A 30 -0.50 4.77 -5.86
CA GLU A 30 -0.14 6.08 -5.28
C GLU A 30 -0.84 6.37 -3.94
N TYR A 31 -1.62 5.41 -3.42
CA TYR A 31 -2.40 5.55 -2.20
C TYR A 31 -2.37 4.28 -1.34
N TYR A 32 -2.65 4.44 -0.06
CA TYR A 32 -2.94 3.37 0.90
C TYR A 32 -4.45 3.19 1.10
N GLU A 33 -4.86 1.96 1.37
CA GLU A 33 -6.23 1.63 1.79
C GLU A 33 -6.26 1.55 3.32
N VAL A 34 -6.95 2.50 3.97
CA VAL A 34 -6.98 2.62 5.43
C VAL A 34 -8.40 2.32 5.93
N PRO A 35 -8.63 1.14 6.55
CA PRO A 35 -9.90 0.83 7.18
C PRO A 35 -10.15 1.77 8.37
N HIS A 36 -11.34 2.38 8.42
CA HIS A 36 -11.75 3.28 9.47
C HIS A 36 -13.24 3.08 9.79
N GLY A 37 -13.53 2.44 10.93
CA GLY A 37 -14.88 2.05 11.29
C GLY A 37 -15.46 1.00 10.33
N ASN A 38 -16.48 1.37 9.57
CA ASN A 38 -17.20 0.48 8.64
C ASN A 38 -16.90 0.74 7.14
N HIS A 39 -15.91 1.58 6.84
CA HIS A 39 -15.52 1.92 5.48
C HIS A 39 -14.01 2.05 5.36
N THR A 40 -13.52 2.19 4.13
CA THR A 40 -12.10 2.35 3.81
C THR A 40 -11.88 3.74 3.23
N HIS A 41 -10.86 4.44 3.70
CA HIS A 41 -10.35 5.65 3.06
C HIS A 41 -9.17 5.32 2.16
N TYR A 42 -9.11 5.98 1.01
CA TYR A 42 -8.00 5.88 0.07
C TYR A 42 -7.08 7.08 0.28
N VAL A 43 -5.96 6.85 0.98
CA VAL A 43 -5.08 7.90 1.51
C VAL A 43 -3.84 8.04 0.64
N SER A 44 -3.55 9.24 0.14
CA SER A 44 -2.36 9.44 -0.69
C SER A 44 -1.06 9.08 0.05
N LYS A 45 -0.10 8.45 -0.64
CA LYS A 45 1.22 8.12 -0.06
C LYS A 45 2.01 9.37 0.36
N ASP A 46 1.74 10.50 -0.29
CA ASP A 46 2.29 11.82 0.02
C ASP A 46 1.34 12.71 0.85
N LYS A 47 0.42 12.09 1.60
CA LYS A 47 -0.54 12.75 2.49
C LYS A 47 0.11 13.89 3.28
N ASP A 48 -0.57 15.04 3.30
CA ASP A 48 -0.27 16.12 4.23
C ASP A 48 -0.51 15.62 5.68
N PRO A 49 0.49 15.68 6.58
CA PRO A 49 0.34 15.21 7.96
C PRO A 49 -0.81 15.88 8.70
N ASP A 50 -1.14 17.13 8.37
CA ASP A 50 -2.18 17.93 9.04
C ASP A 50 -3.60 17.59 8.55
N VAL A 51 -3.72 16.84 7.45
CA VAL A 51 -5.02 16.37 6.93
C VAL A 51 -5.38 15.06 7.63
N SER A 52 -6.60 14.97 8.14
CA SER A 52 -7.07 13.75 8.81
C SER A 52 -7.43 12.67 7.79
N VAL A 53 -7.25 11.39 8.15
CA VAL A 53 -7.63 10.26 7.29
C VAL A 53 -9.11 10.32 6.89
N GLY A 54 -9.97 10.82 7.79
CA GLY A 54 -11.41 10.98 7.55
C GLY A 54 -11.77 11.92 6.40
N GLN A 55 -10.84 12.77 5.94
CA GLN A 55 -11.05 13.70 4.83
C GLN A 55 -10.73 13.08 3.45
N PHE A 56 -10.11 11.90 3.43
CA PHE A 56 -9.79 11.21 2.19
C PHE A 56 -11.04 10.51 1.60
N PRO A 57 -11.07 10.26 0.28
CA PRO A 57 -12.22 9.65 -0.37
C PRO A 57 -12.44 8.20 0.09
N THR A 58 -13.68 7.75 0.00
CA THR A 58 -14.09 6.35 0.27
C THR A 58 -14.29 5.53 -1.00
N ARG A 59 -13.84 6.06 -2.14
CA ARG A 59 -13.71 5.34 -3.41
C ARG A 59 -12.26 5.43 -3.91
N PRO A 60 -11.77 4.42 -4.63
CA PRO A 60 -10.47 4.53 -5.29
C PRO A 60 -10.52 5.56 -6.43
N PRO A 61 -9.36 6.12 -6.84
CA PRO A 61 -9.25 6.89 -8.07
C PRO A 61 -9.43 5.96 -9.29
N ARG A 62 -9.98 6.50 -10.38
CA ARG A 62 -9.99 5.83 -11.69
C ARG A 62 -8.61 5.93 -12.35
N GLU A 63 -8.43 5.24 -13.47
CA GLU A 63 -7.18 5.19 -14.23
C GLU A 63 -6.58 6.57 -14.58
N ASN A 64 -7.43 7.57 -14.87
CA ASN A 64 -7.03 8.95 -15.19
C ASN A 64 -7.20 9.94 -14.02
N GLU A 65 -7.35 9.42 -12.80
CA GLU A 65 -7.50 10.21 -11.59
C GLU A 65 -6.34 9.94 -10.64
N ARG A 66 -6.09 10.87 -9.72
CA ARG A 66 -5.19 10.69 -8.58
C ARG A 66 -5.79 11.31 -7.33
N ILE A 67 -5.31 10.88 -6.16
CA ILE A 67 -5.67 11.48 -4.88
C ILE A 67 -4.58 12.48 -4.51
N THR A 68 -4.95 13.71 -4.16
CA THR A 68 -3.99 14.74 -3.73
C THR A 68 -3.56 14.52 -2.27
N PRO A 69 -2.47 15.17 -1.82
CA PRO A 69 -2.10 15.20 -0.41
C PRO A 69 -3.22 15.71 0.52
N GLN A 70 -4.12 16.54 -0.01
CA GLN A 70 -5.28 17.12 0.68
C GLN A 70 -6.54 16.23 0.65
N GLY A 71 -6.46 15.02 0.07
CA GLY A 71 -7.57 14.07 0.03
C GLY A 71 -8.61 14.35 -1.06
N GLN A 72 -8.24 15.04 -2.13
CA GLN A 72 -9.14 15.29 -3.27
C GLN A 72 -8.84 14.35 -4.42
N ILE A 73 -9.87 13.86 -5.11
CA ILE A 73 -9.70 13.16 -6.38
C ILE A 73 -9.69 14.19 -7.50
N VAL A 74 -8.58 14.23 -8.24
CA VAL A 74 -8.38 15.14 -9.37
C VAL A 74 -7.98 14.35 -10.62
N PRO A 75 -8.22 14.88 -11.83
CA PRO A 75 -7.59 14.34 -13.04
C PRO A 75 -6.06 14.30 -12.89
N ARG A 76 -5.43 13.30 -13.49
CA ARG A 76 -3.96 13.25 -13.63
C ARG A 76 -3.43 14.35 -14.53
#